data_AF-A0A8J5YG22-F1
#
_entry.id   AF-A0A8J5YG22-F1
#
_cell.length_a   1.000
_cell.length_b   1.000
_cell.length_c   1.000
_cell.angle_alpha   90.00
_cell.angle_beta   90.00
_cell.angle_gamma   90.00
#
_symmetry.space_group_name_H-M   'P 1'
#
loop_
_entity.id
_entity.type
_entity.pdbx_description
1 polymer ?
#
loop_
_entity_poly.entity_id
_entity_poly.type
_entity_poly.pdbx_seq_one_letter_code
_entity_poly.pdbx_strand_id
1 'polypeptide(L)'
;MGLPRKSPSLLFVSLFSVTIFGGGSFTFFTIAADDTNLVFKGCANQKFQDPSGVYLQNLKNLMSTLVSQSSQKTFSTTSSGEDPYAIMGLYQCRGDLTPSQCYTCVSKIPEMSDKLCGSAVAARVQLSGCYLRYEVVGFKQVPGTEFLYKVCGSSRAGGTEFESRRDAAFNMAENGVKSGDGGGGSSLFYTGNYQSVYVLGQCEGDLAASDCGDCVKTAFETAKDDCGDSVSGQVYLHKCYISYSYYSNGVPTISSPSATGAGTGTRQHAQRTVAIVVGGVAALGFIIGLGTVGFLILLSQRATTNFTNHSTLSPTPSLSGSKLSCPTSGLINDVKFNKISNADLKSRENHIHKSALGPDLSNSPPTGIFMMKFVE
;
A
#
# COMPACT_ATOMS: atom_id res chain seq x y z
N MET A 1 42.42 18.06 74.06
CA MET A 1 41.06 17.59 73.70
C MET A 1 40.60 18.37 72.48
N GLY A 2 40.20 17.68 71.40
CA GLY A 2 39.69 18.30 70.17
C GLY A 2 40.35 17.76 68.91
N LEU A 3 39.57 17.01 68.11
CA LEU A 3 39.94 16.13 67.00
C LEU A 3 40.68 16.79 65.81
N PRO A 4 41.52 16.03 65.06
CA PRO A 4 42.11 16.47 63.81
C PRO A 4 41.22 16.21 62.58
N ARG A 5 41.41 17.10 61.61
CA ARG A 5 40.82 17.25 60.28
C ARG A 5 41.27 16.13 59.33
N LYS A 6 40.32 15.49 58.62
CA LYS A 6 40.59 14.54 57.53
C LYS A 6 41.29 15.22 56.35
N SER A 7 42.32 14.55 55.82
CA SER A 7 42.91 14.76 54.48
C SER A 7 42.36 13.69 53.52
N PRO A 8 42.20 13.97 52.22
CA PRO A 8 41.87 12.95 51.22
C PRO A 8 43.16 12.35 50.65
N SER A 9 43.29 11.01 50.71
CA SER A 9 44.33 10.29 49.99
C SER A 9 43.74 9.67 48.72
N LEU A 10 44.36 10.02 47.60
CA LEU A 10 44.23 9.40 46.29
C LEU A 10 44.61 7.91 46.36
N LEU A 11 43.74 7.06 45.83
CA LEU A 11 44.13 5.79 45.21
C LEU A 11 43.32 5.63 43.92
N PHE A 12 44.01 5.92 42.81
CA PHE A 12 43.76 5.32 41.51
C PHE A 12 44.01 3.81 41.61
N VAL A 13 43.16 2.99 41.00
CA VAL A 13 43.52 1.89 40.05
C VAL A 13 42.24 1.11 39.69
N SER A 14 41.90 1.19 38.40
CA SER A 14 41.26 0.18 37.53
C SER A 14 40.03 -0.60 38.01
N LEU A 15 38.88 -0.37 37.34
CA LEU A 15 38.17 -1.40 36.56
C LEU A 15 37.04 -0.72 35.74
N PHE A 16 37.33 -0.32 34.49
CA PHE A 16 36.29 0.03 33.53
C PHE A 16 35.70 -1.27 32.96
N SER A 17 34.61 -1.74 33.57
CA SER A 17 33.80 -2.83 33.01
C SER A 17 32.82 -2.30 31.97
N VAL A 18 33.08 -2.68 30.72
CA VAL A 18 32.12 -3.10 29.66
C VAL A 18 30.75 -2.41 29.64
N THR A 19 30.58 -1.45 28.72
CA THR A 19 29.29 -1.16 28.07
C THR A 19 29.49 -0.84 26.59
N ILE A 20 29.74 -1.88 25.79
CA ILE A 20 29.42 -1.88 24.35
C ILE A 20 28.40 -2.98 24.14
N PHE A 21 27.14 -2.70 24.46
CA PHE A 21 26.02 -3.34 23.77
C PHE A 21 25.41 -2.27 22.88
N GLY A 22 26.00 -2.16 21.68
CA GLY A 22 25.36 -1.45 20.59
C GLY A 22 24.04 -2.15 20.29
N GLY A 23 22.94 -1.54 20.73
CA GLY A 23 21.61 -1.80 20.22
C GLY A 23 21.56 -1.31 18.77
N GLY A 24 22.23 -2.03 17.87
CA GLY A 24 21.95 -1.95 16.46
C GLY A 24 20.55 -2.51 16.28
N SER A 25 19.55 -1.64 16.19
CA SER A 25 18.30 -1.99 15.53
C SER A 25 18.68 -2.48 14.15
N PHE A 26 18.73 -3.80 13.97
CA PHE A 26 18.72 -4.40 12.65
C PHE A 26 17.37 -4.04 12.06
N THR A 27 17.32 -2.89 11.37
CA THR A 27 16.24 -2.58 10.44
C THR A 27 16.34 -3.62 9.34
N PHE A 28 15.58 -4.70 9.51
CA PHE A 28 15.25 -5.59 8.42
C PHE A 28 14.55 -4.73 7.37
N PHE A 29 15.24 -4.43 6.27
CA PHE A 29 14.58 -3.98 5.07
C PHE A 29 13.74 -5.15 4.58
N THR A 30 12.46 -5.16 4.96
CA THR A 30 11.48 -5.91 4.19
C THR A 30 11.50 -5.30 2.80
N ILE A 31 11.83 -6.09 1.79
CA ILE A 31 11.53 -5.70 0.41
C ILE A 31 10.00 -5.70 0.35
N ALA A 32 9.39 -4.55 0.59
CA ALA A 32 7.96 -4.40 0.37
C ALA A 32 7.71 -4.72 -1.11
N ALA A 33 6.79 -5.66 -1.37
CA ALA A 33 6.30 -5.86 -2.71
C ALA A 33 5.76 -4.52 -3.22
N ASP A 34 6.13 -4.13 -4.43
CA ASP A 34 5.62 -2.90 -5.02
C ASP A 34 4.17 -3.13 -5.46
N ASP A 35 3.26 -2.65 -4.61
CA ASP A 35 1.80 -2.71 -4.76
C ASP A 35 1.25 -1.68 -5.77
N THR A 36 2.13 -0.89 -6.42
CA THR A 36 1.73 0.22 -7.30
C THR A 36 2.01 -0.03 -8.79
N ASN A 37 2.56 -1.19 -9.16
CA ASN A 37 2.82 -1.52 -10.55
C ASN A 37 1.52 -1.71 -11.33
N LEU A 38 1.45 -1.10 -12.52
CA LEU A 38 0.33 -1.29 -13.45
C LEU A 38 0.28 -2.75 -13.93
N VAL A 39 -0.89 -3.36 -13.83
CA VAL A 39 -1.16 -4.71 -14.36
C VAL A 39 -1.89 -4.60 -15.70
N PHE A 40 -3.01 -3.87 -15.73
CA PHE A 40 -3.74 -3.57 -16.94
C PHE A 40 -4.65 -2.35 -16.75
N LYS A 41 -5.14 -1.80 -17.85
CA LYS A 41 -6.17 -0.75 -17.85
C LYS A 41 -7.29 -1.05 -18.82
N GLY A 42 -8.50 -0.67 -18.44
CA GLY A 42 -9.71 -0.74 -19.25
C GLY A 42 -10.29 0.65 -19.45
N CYS A 43 -10.49 1.09 -20.69
CA CYS A 43 -11.13 2.38 -20.97
C CYS A 43 -12.34 2.18 -21.88
N ALA A 44 -13.44 2.89 -21.64
CA ALA A 44 -14.53 2.98 -22.59
C ALA A 44 -14.06 3.67 -23.88
N ASN A 45 -14.61 3.26 -25.02
CA ASN A 45 -14.33 3.91 -26.31
C ASN A 45 -14.98 5.30 -26.38
N GLN A 46 -16.03 5.54 -25.60
CA GLN A 46 -16.75 6.79 -25.55
C GLN A 46 -16.08 7.75 -24.57
N LYS A 47 -16.04 9.03 -24.95
CA LYS A 47 -15.53 10.12 -24.14
C LYS A 47 -16.67 10.98 -23.62
N PHE A 48 -16.45 11.66 -22.50
CA PHE A 48 -17.39 12.65 -22.00
C PHE A 48 -17.65 13.73 -23.06
N GLN A 49 -18.93 13.97 -23.34
CA GLN A 49 -19.37 15.17 -24.05
C GLN A 49 -19.63 16.25 -23.00
N ASP A 50 -18.57 16.97 -22.62
CA ASP A 50 -18.59 17.84 -21.44
C ASP A 50 -18.13 19.28 -21.77
N PRO A 51 -18.89 20.03 -22.57
CA PRO A 51 -18.54 21.41 -22.92
C PRO A 51 -18.52 22.35 -21.70
N SER A 52 -19.30 22.03 -20.65
CA SER A 52 -19.37 22.79 -19.39
C SER A 52 -18.38 22.34 -18.31
N GLY A 53 -17.68 21.21 -18.50
CA GLY A 53 -16.71 20.68 -17.53
C GLY A 53 -17.32 19.99 -16.29
N VAL A 54 -18.63 19.69 -16.31
CA VAL A 54 -19.38 19.14 -15.17
C VAL A 54 -18.99 17.69 -14.91
N TYR A 55 -18.90 16.86 -15.95
CA TYR A 55 -18.48 15.46 -15.80
C TYR A 55 -17.04 15.38 -15.28
N LEU A 56 -16.14 16.19 -15.83
CA LEU A 56 -14.74 16.20 -15.38
C LEU A 56 -14.62 16.65 -13.92
N GLN A 57 -15.43 17.61 -13.49
CA GLN A 57 -15.48 18.04 -12.09
C GLN A 57 -16.04 16.94 -11.17
N ASN A 58 -17.13 16.29 -11.56
CA ASN A 58 -17.71 15.17 -10.81
C ASN A 58 -16.73 13.99 -10.72
N LEU A 59 -16.00 13.69 -11.79
CA LEU A 59 -14.97 12.64 -11.79
C LEU A 59 -13.82 12.98 -10.83
N LYS A 60 -13.35 14.22 -10.83
CA LYS A 60 -12.32 14.68 -9.87
C LYS A 60 -12.80 14.53 -8.42
N ASN A 61 -14.03 14.94 -8.14
CA ASN A 61 -14.64 14.83 -6.81
C ASN A 61 -14.80 13.36 -6.37
N LEU A 62 -15.24 12.49 -7.29
CA LEU A 62 -15.36 11.04 -7.08
C LEU A 62 -14.00 10.43 -6.73
N MET A 63 -12.98 10.69 -7.56
CA MET A 63 -11.61 10.19 -7.37
C MET A 63 -11.03 10.65 -6.03
N SER A 64 -11.18 11.93 -5.70
CA SER A 64 -10.73 12.48 -4.42
C SER A 64 -11.40 11.81 -3.22
N THR A 65 -12.70 11.55 -3.31
CA THR A 65 -13.47 10.87 -2.25
C THR A 65 -12.98 9.43 -2.07
N LEU A 66 -12.83 8.68 -3.15
CA LEU A 66 -12.34 7.29 -3.12
C LEU A 66 -10.92 7.20 -2.54
N VAL A 67 -10.01 8.07 -2.98
CA VAL A 67 -8.65 8.17 -2.41
C VAL A 67 -8.71 8.48 -0.92
N SER A 68 -9.53 9.45 -0.49
CA SER A 68 -9.68 9.76 0.94
C SER A 68 -10.16 8.57 1.76
N GLN A 69 -11.18 7.85 1.28
CA GLN A 69 -11.75 6.68 1.98
C GLN A 69 -10.76 5.51 2.08
N SER A 70 -9.86 5.35 1.12
CA SER A 70 -8.84 4.29 1.12
C SER A 70 -7.87 4.33 2.31
N SER A 71 -7.76 5.48 2.98
CA SER A 71 -7.01 5.63 4.24
C SER A 71 -7.64 4.90 5.43
N GLN A 72 -8.91 4.50 5.33
CA GLN A 72 -9.68 3.90 6.43
C GLN A 72 -10.23 2.51 6.09
N LYS A 73 -10.55 2.25 4.82
CA LYS A 73 -11.17 1.00 4.36
C LYS A 73 -10.43 0.45 3.14
N THR A 74 -10.41 -0.86 2.98
CA THR A 74 -9.80 -1.53 1.82
C THR A 74 -10.76 -1.67 0.63
N PHE A 75 -12.05 -1.38 0.83
CA PHE A 75 -13.06 -1.32 -0.21
C PHE A 75 -14.05 -0.19 0.06
N SER A 76 -14.44 0.53 -0.98
CA SER A 76 -15.59 1.44 -0.92
C SER A 76 -16.16 1.72 -2.30
N THR A 77 -17.44 2.06 -2.32
CA THR A 77 -18.18 2.53 -3.49
C THR A 77 -18.85 3.86 -3.16
N THR A 78 -18.90 4.77 -4.13
CA THR A 78 -19.55 6.07 -3.98
C THR A 78 -19.94 6.65 -5.33
N SER A 79 -20.67 7.76 -5.31
CA SER A 79 -21.08 8.48 -6.51
C SER A 79 -20.80 9.98 -6.34
N SER A 80 -20.70 10.68 -7.47
CA SER A 80 -20.56 12.14 -7.48
C SER A 80 -21.38 12.76 -8.61
N GLY A 81 -22.00 13.90 -8.32
CA GLY A 81 -22.93 14.57 -9.23
C GLY A 81 -24.38 14.10 -9.09
N GLU A 82 -25.26 14.79 -9.80
CA GLU A 82 -26.68 14.47 -9.93
C GLU A 82 -26.99 14.13 -11.38
N ASP A 83 -28.09 13.41 -11.61
CA ASP A 83 -28.54 13.05 -12.96
C ASP A 83 -28.76 14.31 -13.82
N PRO A 84 -28.34 14.31 -15.10
CA PRO A 84 -27.77 13.18 -15.86
C PRO A 84 -26.23 13.07 -15.76
N TYR A 85 -25.57 13.86 -14.91
CA TYR A 85 -24.11 13.97 -14.82
C TYR A 85 -23.48 13.12 -13.70
N ALA A 86 -24.26 12.20 -13.13
CA ALA A 86 -23.83 11.34 -12.05
C ALA A 86 -22.80 10.30 -12.54
N ILE A 87 -21.73 10.14 -11.77
CA ILE A 87 -20.68 9.14 -12.00
C ILE A 87 -20.59 8.29 -10.74
N MET A 88 -20.55 6.97 -10.92
CA MET A 88 -20.34 6.00 -9.86
C MET A 88 -18.93 5.46 -9.94
N GLY A 89 -18.37 5.06 -8.80
CA GLY A 89 -17.07 4.41 -8.79
C GLY A 89 -16.77 3.71 -7.49
N LEU A 90 -15.75 2.87 -7.53
CA LEU A 90 -15.29 2.09 -6.40
C LEU A 90 -13.80 1.88 -6.48
N TYR A 91 -13.19 1.57 -5.34
CA TYR A 91 -11.85 0.99 -5.26
C TYR A 91 -11.89 -0.29 -4.44
N GLN A 92 -10.93 -1.16 -4.72
CA GLN A 92 -10.69 -2.39 -3.98
C GLN A 92 -9.18 -2.61 -3.87
N CYS A 93 -8.68 -2.64 -2.65
CA CYS A 93 -7.31 -3.01 -2.31
C CYS A 93 -7.20 -4.52 -2.11
N ARG A 94 -5.98 -5.05 -2.20
CA ARG A 94 -5.67 -6.43 -1.86
C ARG A 94 -5.93 -6.65 -0.35
N GLY A 95 -6.52 -7.79 -0.01
CA GLY A 95 -7.03 -8.03 1.35
C GLY A 95 -5.97 -8.12 2.45
N ASP A 96 -4.70 -8.29 2.08
CA ASP A 96 -3.54 -8.32 2.98
C ASP A 96 -2.88 -6.95 3.19
N LEU A 97 -3.38 -5.89 2.55
CA LEU A 97 -2.85 -4.54 2.68
C LEU A 97 -3.43 -3.81 3.89
N THR A 98 -2.56 -3.13 4.64
CA THR A 98 -2.99 -2.15 5.63
C THR A 98 -3.67 -0.95 4.96
N PRO A 99 -4.53 -0.18 5.67
CA PRO A 99 -5.14 1.03 5.11
C PRO A 99 -4.12 2.05 4.58
N SER A 100 -2.92 2.12 5.18
CA SER A 100 -1.84 2.98 4.68
C SER A 100 -1.27 2.53 3.33
N GLN A 101 -1.06 1.21 3.16
CA GLN A 101 -0.64 0.63 1.87
C GLN A 101 -1.75 0.77 0.82
N CYS A 102 -3.00 0.53 1.22
CA CYS A 102 -4.17 0.71 0.36
C CYS A 102 -4.26 2.16 -0.15
N TYR A 103 -4.13 3.15 0.75
CA TYR A 103 -4.08 4.56 0.38
C TYR A 103 -2.94 4.86 -0.60
N THR A 104 -1.75 4.34 -0.32
CA THR A 104 -0.59 4.52 -1.19
C THR A 104 -0.87 4.01 -2.60
N CYS A 105 -1.47 2.82 -2.72
CA CYS A 105 -1.86 2.24 -4.00
C CYS A 105 -2.94 3.05 -4.72
N VAL A 106 -4.06 3.32 -4.06
CA VAL A 106 -5.22 4.01 -4.68
C VAL A 106 -4.87 5.43 -5.09
N SER A 107 -3.99 6.11 -4.33
CA SER A 107 -3.54 7.49 -4.64
C SER A 107 -2.83 7.64 -5.99
N LYS A 108 -2.29 6.55 -6.56
CA LYS A 108 -1.64 6.56 -7.88
C LYS A 108 -2.63 6.56 -9.03
N ILE A 109 -3.83 6.02 -8.81
CA ILE A 109 -4.77 5.72 -9.89
C ILE A 109 -5.33 6.98 -10.58
N PRO A 110 -5.66 8.09 -9.90
CA PRO A 110 -6.22 9.25 -10.60
C PRO A 110 -5.32 9.80 -11.71
N GLU A 111 -4.02 9.96 -11.43
CA GLU A 111 -3.04 10.43 -12.41
C GLU A 111 -2.82 9.39 -13.54
N MET A 112 -2.73 8.11 -13.18
CA MET A 112 -2.59 7.04 -14.18
C MET A 112 -3.82 6.94 -15.07
N SER A 113 -5.03 7.05 -14.51
CA SER A 113 -6.29 7.02 -15.26
C SER A 113 -6.38 8.18 -16.25
N ASP A 114 -5.99 9.39 -15.85
CA ASP A 114 -5.97 10.55 -16.75
C ASP A 114 -5.00 10.32 -17.92
N LYS A 115 -3.79 9.83 -17.63
CA LYS A 115 -2.78 9.53 -18.66
C LYS A 115 -3.18 8.37 -19.58
N LEU A 116 -3.77 7.31 -19.05
CA LEU A 116 -4.02 6.05 -19.77
C LEU A 116 -5.39 6.00 -20.46
N CYS A 117 -6.39 6.69 -19.92
CA CYS A 117 -7.77 6.68 -20.40
C CYS A 117 -8.32 8.06 -20.78
N GLY A 118 -7.66 9.17 -20.42
CA GLY A 118 -8.12 10.52 -20.69
C GLY A 118 -9.54 10.75 -20.18
N SER A 119 -10.39 11.34 -21.02
CA SER A 119 -11.79 11.67 -20.70
C SER A 119 -12.79 10.56 -21.03
N ALA A 120 -12.41 9.29 -20.90
CA ALA A 120 -13.33 8.16 -21.12
C ALA A 120 -14.51 8.20 -20.14
N VAL A 121 -15.72 7.84 -20.59
CA VAL A 121 -16.93 7.85 -19.72
C VAL A 121 -16.93 6.75 -18.66
N ALA A 122 -16.04 5.77 -18.81
CA ALA A 122 -15.80 4.74 -17.83
C ALA A 122 -14.35 4.25 -17.96
N ALA A 123 -13.72 3.94 -16.84
CA ALA A 123 -12.40 3.32 -16.83
C ALA A 123 -12.20 2.41 -15.62
N ARG A 124 -11.25 1.48 -15.76
CA ARG A 124 -10.68 0.64 -14.71
C ARG A 124 -9.16 0.69 -14.83
N VAL A 125 -8.47 0.95 -13.73
CA VAL A 125 -7.01 0.82 -13.65
C VAL A 125 -6.70 -0.20 -12.57
N GLN A 126 -6.02 -1.28 -12.94
CA GLN A 126 -5.59 -2.35 -12.05
C GLN A 126 -4.10 -2.22 -11.78
N LEU A 127 -3.74 -2.03 -10.51
CA LEU A 127 -2.38 -2.14 -9.99
C LEU A 127 -2.22 -3.48 -9.25
N SER A 128 -0.99 -3.84 -8.92
CA SER A 128 -0.66 -5.07 -8.20
C SER A 128 -1.28 -5.16 -6.79
N GLY A 129 -1.52 -4.02 -6.14
CA GLY A 129 -2.14 -3.95 -4.81
C GLY A 129 -3.58 -3.46 -4.75
N CYS A 130 -4.12 -2.88 -5.82
CA CYS A 130 -5.47 -2.32 -5.81
C CYS A 130 -6.00 -2.05 -7.22
N TYR A 131 -7.30 -1.84 -7.36
CA TYR A 131 -7.87 -1.19 -8.53
C TYR A 131 -8.89 -0.13 -8.15
N LEU A 132 -9.15 0.75 -9.10
CA LEU A 132 -10.26 1.69 -9.04
C LEU A 132 -10.97 1.67 -10.39
N ARG A 133 -12.30 1.69 -10.33
CA ARG A 133 -13.19 1.71 -11.48
C ARG A 133 -14.21 2.84 -11.32
N TYR A 134 -14.49 3.55 -12.40
CA TYR A 134 -15.60 4.49 -12.47
C TYR A 134 -16.38 4.31 -13.77
N GLU A 135 -17.64 4.70 -13.74
CA GLU A 135 -18.53 4.71 -14.88
C GLU A 135 -19.66 5.73 -14.70
N VAL A 136 -20.13 6.31 -15.80
CA VAL A 136 -21.38 7.07 -15.81
C VAL A 136 -22.57 6.17 -15.45
N VAL A 137 -23.59 6.74 -14.82
CA VAL A 137 -24.84 6.03 -14.57
C VAL A 137 -25.45 5.55 -15.90
N GLY A 138 -25.93 4.31 -15.92
CA GLY A 138 -26.47 3.68 -17.13
C GLY A 138 -25.41 3.05 -18.05
N PHE A 139 -24.13 3.02 -17.66
CA PHE A 139 -23.13 2.24 -18.37
C PHE A 139 -23.49 0.74 -18.38
N LYS A 140 -23.16 0.07 -19.49
CA LYS A 140 -23.54 -1.32 -19.71
C LYS A 140 -22.91 -2.22 -18.65
N GLN A 141 -23.76 -2.93 -17.90
CA GLN A 141 -23.33 -3.93 -16.94
C GLN A 141 -22.91 -5.21 -17.66
N VAL A 142 -21.87 -5.86 -17.15
CA VAL A 142 -21.35 -7.15 -17.63
C VAL A 142 -21.39 -8.18 -16.49
N PRO A 143 -21.42 -9.48 -16.79
CA PRO A 143 -21.38 -10.52 -15.75
C PRO A 143 -20.14 -10.37 -14.85
N GLY A 144 -20.28 -10.72 -13.56
CA GLY A 144 -19.16 -10.67 -12.62
C GLY A 144 -17.98 -11.57 -12.99
N THR A 145 -18.24 -12.60 -13.80
CA THR A 145 -17.26 -13.56 -14.33
C THR A 145 -16.74 -13.20 -15.72
N GLU A 146 -17.09 -12.03 -16.27
CA GLU A 146 -16.54 -11.57 -17.55
C GLU A 146 -15.00 -11.51 -17.45
N PHE A 147 -14.32 -12.17 -18.40
CA PHE A 147 -12.86 -12.17 -18.47
C PHE A 147 -12.33 -10.78 -18.82
N LEU A 148 -11.35 -10.27 -18.04
CA LEU A 148 -10.74 -8.96 -18.29
C LEU A 148 -9.29 -9.08 -18.77
N TYR A 149 -8.48 -9.86 -18.05
CA TYR A 149 -7.03 -9.90 -18.28
C TYR A 149 -6.40 -11.14 -17.66
N LYS A 150 -5.24 -11.57 -18.19
CA LYS A 150 -4.42 -12.62 -17.59
C LYS A 150 -2.93 -12.33 -17.71
N VAL A 151 -2.15 -12.90 -16.80
CA VAL A 151 -0.70 -12.99 -16.86
C VAL A 151 -0.32 -14.45 -16.61
N CYS A 152 0.36 -15.08 -17.54
CA CYS A 152 0.86 -16.46 -17.36
C CYS A 152 2.38 -16.43 -17.22
N GLY A 153 2.91 -17.17 -16.24
CA GLY A 153 4.33 -17.33 -16.03
C GLY A 153 4.97 -18.30 -17.02
N SER A 154 6.28 -18.51 -16.89
CA SER A 154 7.00 -19.51 -17.68
C SER A 154 6.45 -20.92 -17.44
N SER A 155 6.25 -21.68 -18.51
CA SER A 155 6.00 -23.11 -18.40
C SER A 155 7.25 -23.85 -17.94
N ARG A 156 7.08 -24.89 -17.12
CA ARG A 156 8.05 -25.99 -17.02
C ARG A 156 7.45 -27.15 -17.81
N ALA A 157 8.27 -28.15 -18.15
CA ALA A 157 7.75 -29.49 -18.45
C ALA A 157 7.11 -30.05 -17.18
N GLY A 158 5.90 -29.59 -16.85
CA GLY A 158 5.17 -29.91 -15.63
C GLY A 158 4.53 -31.27 -15.79
N GLY A 159 4.93 -32.23 -14.96
CA GLY A 159 4.21 -33.50 -14.85
C GLY A 159 2.88 -33.34 -14.10
N THR A 160 2.06 -34.39 -14.14
CA THR A 160 0.75 -34.50 -13.46
C THR A 160 0.77 -34.15 -11.96
N GLU A 161 1.92 -34.22 -11.30
CA GLU A 161 2.07 -33.83 -9.90
C GLU A 161 1.83 -32.33 -9.65
N PHE A 162 2.25 -31.45 -10.56
CA PHE A 162 2.03 -30.01 -10.40
C PHE A 162 0.55 -29.68 -10.53
N GLU A 163 -0.12 -30.21 -11.56
CA GLU A 163 -1.54 -29.98 -11.80
C GLU A 163 -2.40 -30.44 -10.64
N SER A 164 -2.10 -31.61 -10.06
CA SER A 164 -2.79 -32.11 -8.88
C SER A 164 -2.63 -31.18 -7.67
N ARG A 165 -1.41 -30.67 -7.42
CA ARG A 165 -1.15 -29.72 -6.32
C ARG A 165 -1.82 -28.37 -6.56
N ARG A 166 -1.82 -27.88 -7.81
CA ARG A 166 -2.50 -26.65 -8.23
C ARG A 166 -4.00 -26.76 -7.99
N ASP A 167 -4.61 -27.84 -8.45
CA ASP A 167 -6.04 -28.05 -8.35
C ASP A 167 -6.49 -28.21 -6.89
N ALA A 168 -5.69 -28.87 -6.05
CA ALA A 168 -5.93 -28.91 -4.61
C ALA A 168 -5.86 -27.51 -3.97
N ALA A 169 -4.86 -26.70 -4.34
CA ALA A 169 -4.74 -25.32 -3.87
C ALA A 169 -5.92 -24.44 -4.32
N PHE A 170 -6.40 -24.62 -5.54
CA PHE A 170 -7.55 -23.89 -6.08
C PHE A 170 -8.83 -24.20 -5.30
N ASN A 171 -9.09 -25.48 -5.00
CA ASN A 171 -10.21 -25.89 -4.15
C ASN A 171 -10.12 -25.28 -2.74
N MET A 172 -8.92 -25.19 -2.17
CA MET A 172 -8.73 -24.53 -0.87
C MET A 172 -9.08 -23.04 -0.94
N ALA A 173 -8.66 -22.34 -2.00
CA ALA A 173 -8.96 -20.93 -2.18
C ALA A 173 -10.45 -20.67 -2.43
N GLU A 174 -11.13 -21.51 -3.21
CA GLU A 174 -12.58 -21.42 -3.43
C GLU A 174 -13.37 -21.49 -2.12
N ASN A 175 -13.03 -22.45 -1.25
CA ASN A 175 -13.68 -22.57 0.05
C ASN A 175 -13.24 -21.45 1.01
N GLY A 176 -11.98 -21.05 0.93
CA GLY A 176 -11.39 -20.03 1.77
C GLY A 176 -12.04 -18.65 1.59
N VAL A 177 -12.36 -18.26 0.35
CA VAL A 177 -13.04 -16.98 0.10
C VAL A 177 -14.49 -16.96 0.59
N LYS A 178 -15.13 -18.13 0.75
CA LYS A 178 -16.49 -18.26 1.28
C LYS A 178 -16.51 -18.09 2.81
N SER A 179 -15.52 -18.66 3.50
CA SER A 179 -15.49 -18.75 4.97
C SER A 179 -14.69 -17.65 5.67
N GLY A 180 -13.75 -16.98 4.98
CA GLY A 180 -12.87 -15.97 5.57
C GLY A 180 -11.71 -16.54 6.41
N ASP A 181 -11.46 -17.85 6.29
CA ASP A 181 -10.50 -18.61 7.10
C ASP A 181 -9.02 -18.41 6.72
N GLY A 182 -8.72 -17.58 5.70
CA GLY A 182 -7.38 -17.45 5.15
C GLY A 182 -6.76 -16.09 5.36
N GLY A 183 -5.89 -15.94 6.36
CA GLY A 183 -4.85 -14.89 6.50
C GLY A 183 -5.30 -13.42 6.59
N GLY A 184 -6.39 -13.01 5.95
CA GLY A 184 -6.92 -11.65 5.88
C GLY A 184 -8.21 -11.44 6.68
N GLY A 185 -8.69 -12.44 7.41
CA GLY A 185 -9.74 -12.30 8.43
C GLY A 185 -11.11 -11.83 7.95
N SER A 186 -11.38 -11.87 6.64
CA SER A 186 -12.66 -11.50 6.03
C SER A 186 -13.05 -12.53 4.97
N SER A 187 -14.34 -12.85 4.88
CA SER A 187 -14.89 -13.45 3.66
C SER A 187 -14.54 -12.56 2.46
N LEU A 188 -14.43 -13.13 1.27
CA LEU A 188 -14.04 -12.50 -0.01
C LEU A 188 -12.53 -12.36 -0.30
N PHE A 189 -11.65 -12.73 0.64
CA PHE A 189 -10.21 -12.79 0.40
C PHE A 189 -9.60 -14.03 1.04
N TYR A 190 -8.73 -14.70 0.31
CA TYR A 190 -8.00 -15.87 0.80
C TYR A 190 -6.58 -15.88 0.26
N THR A 191 -5.64 -16.22 1.14
CA THR A 191 -4.29 -16.65 0.75
C THR A 191 -3.96 -17.94 1.47
N GLY A 192 -3.19 -18.79 0.81
CA GLY A 192 -2.77 -20.05 1.40
C GLY A 192 -1.78 -20.78 0.50
N ASN A 193 -1.33 -21.93 0.99
CA ASN A 193 -0.48 -22.81 0.20
C ASN A 193 -0.89 -24.27 0.37
N TYR A 194 -0.81 -25.00 -0.74
CA TYR A 194 -0.88 -26.46 -0.73
C TYR A 194 0.46 -27.00 -1.21
N GLN A 195 1.23 -27.55 -0.27
CA GLN A 195 2.59 -28.03 -0.50
C GLN A 195 3.48 -26.92 -1.13
N SER A 196 3.79 -27.05 -2.43
CA SER A 196 4.66 -26.16 -3.19
C SER A 196 3.90 -25.09 -3.98
N VAL A 197 2.57 -25.02 -3.90
CA VAL A 197 1.76 -24.05 -4.63
C VAL A 197 1.19 -23.03 -3.65
N TYR A 198 1.52 -21.76 -3.85
CA TYR A 198 0.85 -20.63 -3.22
C TYR A 198 -0.35 -20.21 -4.07
N VAL A 199 -1.45 -19.82 -3.42
CA VAL A 199 -2.66 -19.32 -4.05
C VAL A 199 -3.19 -18.09 -3.33
N LEU A 200 -3.80 -17.22 -4.12
CA LEU A 200 -4.60 -16.09 -3.68
C LEU A 200 -5.90 -16.08 -4.47
N GLY A 201 -7.02 -15.88 -3.77
CA GLY A 201 -8.32 -15.60 -4.36
C GLY A 201 -8.91 -14.35 -3.73
N GLN A 202 -9.46 -13.45 -4.53
CA GLN A 202 -10.06 -12.23 -4.04
C GLN A 202 -11.27 -11.82 -4.86
N CYS A 203 -12.33 -11.39 -4.19
CA CYS A 203 -13.53 -10.82 -4.78
C CYS A 203 -13.66 -9.33 -4.47
N GLU A 204 -14.48 -8.64 -5.26
CA GLU A 204 -14.93 -7.29 -4.97
C GLU A 204 -15.82 -7.29 -3.71
N GLY A 205 -15.66 -6.28 -2.87
CA GLY A 205 -16.28 -6.24 -1.53
C GLY A 205 -17.80 -6.11 -1.49
N ASP A 206 -18.47 -6.02 -2.64
CA ASP A 206 -19.95 -6.01 -2.75
C ASP A 206 -20.54 -7.39 -3.10
N LEU A 207 -19.72 -8.42 -3.30
CA LEU A 207 -20.19 -9.76 -3.62
C LEU A 207 -20.67 -10.53 -2.39
N ALA A 208 -21.70 -11.36 -2.57
CA ALA A 208 -22.05 -12.39 -1.61
C ALA A 208 -20.98 -13.49 -1.59
N ALA A 209 -20.79 -14.14 -0.44
CA ALA A 209 -19.77 -15.17 -0.27
C ALA A 209 -19.91 -16.35 -1.25
N SER A 210 -21.16 -16.77 -1.56
CA SER A 210 -21.44 -17.79 -2.57
C SER A 210 -20.94 -17.37 -3.95
N ASP A 211 -21.35 -16.18 -4.38
CA ASP A 211 -21.06 -15.63 -5.71
C ASP A 211 -19.56 -15.38 -5.89
N CYS A 212 -18.89 -15.02 -4.80
CA CYS A 212 -17.44 -14.91 -4.75
C CYS A 212 -16.76 -16.26 -5.00
N GLY A 213 -17.24 -17.32 -4.34
CA GLY A 213 -16.77 -18.67 -4.58
C GLY A 213 -16.92 -19.11 -6.04
N ASP A 214 -18.08 -18.86 -6.63
CA ASP A 214 -18.35 -19.20 -8.04
C ASP A 214 -17.47 -18.38 -9.00
N CYS A 215 -17.23 -17.10 -8.69
CA CYS A 215 -16.34 -16.25 -9.46
C CYS A 215 -14.89 -16.77 -9.41
N VAL A 216 -14.38 -17.04 -8.21
CA VAL A 216 -13.01 -17.56 -8.00
C VAL A 216 -12.83 -18.92 -8.67
N LYS A 217 -13.84 -19.81 -8.58
CA LYS A 217 -13.85 -21.08 -9.30
C LYS A 217 -13.74 -20.87 -10.81
N THR A 218 -14.56 -19.98 -11.39
CA THR A 218 -14.52 -19.65 -12.82
C THR A 218 -13.15 -19.10 -13.24
N ALA A 219 -12.53 -18.27 -12.39
CA ALA A 219 -11.20 -17.72 -12.65
C ALA A 219 -10.13 -18.82 -12.65
N PHE A 220 -10.24 -19.82 -11.77
CA PHE A 220 -9.34 -20.98 -11.75
C PHE A 220 -9.54 -21.90 -12.95
N GLU A 221 -10.77 -22.15 -13.38
CA GLU A 221 -11.07 -22.88 -14.62
C GLU A 221 -10.46 -22.16 -15.82
N THR A 222 -10.66 -20.84 -15.90
CA THR A 222 -10.01 -20.00 -16.91
C THR A 222 -8.49 -20.16 -16.87
N ALA A 223 -7.85 -20.10 -15.69
CA ALA A 223 -6.40 -20.27 -15.60
C ALA A 223 -5.91 -21.64 -16.12
N LYS A 224 -6.69 -22.71 -15.97
CA LYS A 224 -6.33 -24.03 -16.52
C LYS A 224 -6.34 -24.01 -18.04
N ASP A 225 -7.38 -23.42 -18.63
CA ASP A 225 -7.55 -23.36 -20.08
C ASP A 225 -6.54 -22.40 -20.72
N ASP A 226 -6.30 -21.26 -20.07
CA ASP A 226 -5.62 -20.12 -20.67
C ASP A 226 -4.15 -19.98 -20.30
N CYS A 227 -3.72 -20.56 -19.18
CA CYS A 227 -2.32 -20.60 -18.75
C CYS A 227 -1.74 -22.02 -18.74
N GLY A 228 -2.51 -23.06 -19.06
CA GLY A 228 -2.03 -24.42 -19.29
C GLY A 228 -1.11 -24.96 -18.17
N ASP A 229 0.16 -25.21 -18.52
CA ASP A 229 1.21 -25.73 -17.65
C ASP A 229 2.11 -24.64 -17.02
N SER A 230 1.75 -23.36 -17.17
CA SER A 230 2.46 -22.26 -16.52
C SER A 230 2.48 -22.44 -15.01
N VAL A 231 3.68 -22.34 -14.43
CA VAL A 231 3.90 -22.58 -12.99
C VAL A 231 3.48 -21.42 -12.09
N SER A 232 3.11 -20.29 -12.70
CA SER A 232 2.46 -19.17 -12.04
C SER A 232 1.47 -18.52 -13.00
N GLY A 233 0.49 -17.83 -12.44
CA GLY A 233 -0.47 -17.10 -13.25
C GLY A 233 -1.39 -16.21 -12.43
N GLN A 234 -1.93 -15.20 -13.08
CA GLN A 234 -2.96 -14.30 -12.54
C GLN A 234 -4.08 -14.21 -13.56
N VAL A 235 -5.33 -14.37 -13.11
CA VAL A 235 -6.52 -14.22 -13.95
C VAL A 235 -7.45 -13.24 -13.29
N TYR A 236 -7.85 -12.22 -14.03
CA TYR A 236 -8.73 -11.14 -13.58
C TYR A 236 -10.06 -11.24 -14.32
N LEU A 237 -11.12 -11.50 -13.57
CA LEU A 237 -12.50 -11.39 -14.01
C LEU A 237 -13.08 -10.05 -13.52
N HIS A 238 -14.31 -9.73 -13.91
CA HIS A 238 -14.92 -8.45 -13.60
C HIS A 238 -15.00 -8.16 -12.09
N LYS A 239 -15.40 -9.15 -11.30
CA LYS A 239 -15.65 -9.04 -9.85
C LYS A 239 -14.71 -9.86 -8.96
N CYS A 240 -13.76 -10.60 -9.53
CA CYS A 240 -12.77 -11.34 -8.75
C CYS A 240 -11.47 -11.52 -9.54
N TYR A 241 -10.40 -11.89 -8.83
CA TYR A 241 -9.18 -12.36 -9.46
C TYR A 241 -8.52 -13.44 -8.61
N ILE A 242 -7.64 -14.20 -9.27
CA ILE A 242 -6.81 -15.21 -8.64
C ILE A 242 -5.34 -14.95 -8.96
N SER A 243 -4.47 -15.46 -8.11
CA SER A 243 -3.04 -15.58 -8.38
C SER A 243 -2.54 -16.92 -7.84
N TYR A 244 -1.63 -17.56 -8.58
CA TYR A 244 -0.95 -18.75 -8.10
C TYR A 244 0.52 -18.74 -8.48
N SER A 245 1.35 -19.38 -7.67
CA SER A 245 2.79 -19.48 -7.90
C SER A 245 3.35 -20.76 -7.30
N TYR A 246 4.11 -21.50 -8.09
CA TYR A 246 4.78 -22.72 -7.67
C TYR A 246 6.22 -22.44 -7.23
N TYR A 247 6.60 -23.06 -6.10
CA TYR A 247 7.93 -22.96 -5.52
C TYR A 247 8.52 -24.36 -5.36
N SER A 248 9.55 -24.67 -6.13
CA SER A 248 10.18 -26.01 -6.13
C SER A 248 10.75 -26.42 -4.76
N ASN A 249 11.12 -25.44 -3.93
CA ASN A 249 11.69 -25.67 -2.61
C ASN A 249 10.67 -25.47 -1.48
N GLY A 250 9.37 -25.44 -1.80
CA GLY A 250 8.30 -25.08 -0.88
C GLY A 250 8.03 -23.57 -0.86
N VAL A 251 6.79 -23.21 -0.51
CA VAL A 251 6.38 -21.80 -0.40
C VAL A 251 7.17 -21.14 0.75
N PRO A 252 7.83 -19.97 0.53
CA PRO A 252 8.53 -19.28 1.58
C PRO A 252 7.57 -18.93 2.74
N THR A 253 7.80 -19.51 3.92
CA THR A 253 7.06 -19.13 5.12
C THR A 253 7.68 -17.85 5.69
N ILE A 254 6.92 -16.75 5.73
CA ILE A 254 7.32 -15.55 6.46
C ILE A 254 7.16 -15.87 7.95
N SER A 255 8.18 -16.47 8.55
CA SER A 255 8.21 -16.69 9.99
C SER A 255 8.58 -15.38 10.69
N SER A 256 7.62 -14.75 11.37
CA SER A 256 7.94 -13.85 12.49
C SER A 256 8.78 -14.61 13.53
N PRO A 257 9.81 -13.99 14.13
CA PRO A 257 10.73 -14.69 15.00
C PRO A 257 10.07 -14.96 16.36
N SER A 258 9.54 -16.17 16.54
CA SER A 258 9.25 -16.74 17.86
C SER A 258 9.06 -18.26 17.76
N ALA A 259 10.10 -19.01 18.15
CA ALA A 259 10.04 -20.19 19.02
C ALA A 259 11.28 -21.08 18.79
N THR A 260 12.11 -21.10 19.82
CA THR A 260 13.11 -22.12 20.15
C THR A 260 12.65 -23.55 19.86
N GLY A 261 13.48 -24.32 19.17
CA GLY A 261 13.33 -25.77 19.02
C GLY A 261 14.60 -26.38 18.45
N ALA A 262 15.40 -26.98 19.33
CA ALA A 262 16.64 -27.68 19.00
C ALA A 262 16.37 -28.95 18.18
N GLY A 263 17.17 -29.17 17.14
CA GLY A 263 17.21 -30.41 16.37
C GLY A 263 18.58 -30.56 15.70
N THR A 264 19.44 -31.35 16.33
CA THR A 264 20.77 -31.73 15.85
C THR A 264 20.68 -32.62 14.61
N GLY A 265 21.31 -32.22 13.51
CA GLY A 265 21.46 -33.00 12.28
C GLY A 265 22.54 -32.43 11.37
N THR A 266 23.62 -33.18 11.23
CA THR A 266 24.89 -32.94 10.51
C THR A 266 24.82 -32.33 9.09
N ARG A 267 25.51 -31.18 8.92
CA ARG A 267 26.55 -30.83 7.91
C ARG A 267 26.86 -31.91 6.83
N GLN A 268 27.06 -31.67 5.52
CA GLN A 268 27.37 -30.50 4.68
C GLN A 268 26.99 -30.76 3.21
N HIS A 269 26.80 -29.68 2.44
CA HIS A 269 27.43 -29.37 1.12
C HIS A 269 26.45 -28.72 0.14
N ALA A 270 26.50 -27.38 0.07
CA ALA A 270 26.55 -26.59 -1.17
C ALA A 270 26.15 -25.12 -0.85
N GLN A 271 27.01 -24.39 -0.13
CA GLN A 271 26.97 -22.92 -0.20
C GLN A 271 27.99 -22.49 -1.24
N ARG A 272 27.49 -22.08 -2.41
CA ARG A 272 28.25 -21.28 -3.36
C ARG A 272 28.21 -19.82 -2.88
N THR A 273 29.40 -19.33 -2.58
CA THR A 273 29.84 -17.95 -2.42
C THR A 273 29.05 -16.96 -3.28
N VAL A 274 28.40 -15.97 -2.65
CA VAL A 274 28.17 -14.65 -3.24
C VAL A 274 29.08 -13.69 -2.48
N ALA A 275 30.10 -13.22 -3.17
CA ALA A 275 31.14 -12.36 -2.62
C ALA A 275 30.63 -10.93 -2.42
N ILE A 276 31.12 -10.37 -1.33
CA ILE A 276 30.85 -9.07 -0.72
C ILE A 276 31.24 -7.91 -1.65
N VAL A 277 30.31 -6.99 -1.90
CA VAL A 277 30.63 -5.58 -2.25
C VAL A 277 29.95 -4.67 -1.22
N VAL A 278 30.44 -4.75 0.03
CA VAL A 278 30.22 -3.70 1.05
C VAL A 278 31.54 -3.54 1.80
N GLY A 279 32.56 -3.06 1.08
CA GLY A 279 33.87 -2.73 1.62
C GLY A 279 34.36 -1.37 1.15
N GLY A 280 33.45 -0.44 0.82
CA GLY A 280 33.79 0.82 0.15
C GLY A 280 33.31 2.11 0.80
N VAL A 281 32.47 2.07 1.84
CA VAL A 281 31.84 3.30 2.38
C VAL A 281 32.28 3.66 3.80
N ALA A 282 32.82 2.73 4.59
CA ALA A 282 33.33 3.05 5.93
C ALA A 282 34.70 3.78 5.91
N ALA A 283 35.50 3.61 4.86
CA ALA A 283 36.82 4.24 4.75
C ALA A 283 36.75 5.71 4.27
N LEU A 284 35.75 6.08 3.47
CA LEU A 284 35.61 7.45 2.94
C LEU A 284 35.03 8.42 3.98
N GLY A 285 34.15 7.96 4.87
CA GLY A 285 33.61 8.79 5.95
C GLY A 285 34.66 9.21 6.99
N PHE A 286 35.62 8.32 7.30
CA PHE A 286 36.65 8.60 8.30
C PHE A 286 37.71 9.59 7.80
N ILE A 287 38.05 9.55 6.51
CA ILE A 287 38.99 10.49 5.86
C ILE A 287 38.39 11.91 5.80
N ILE A 288 37.10 12.03 5.48
CA ILE A 288 36.42 13.35 5.41
C ILE A 288 36.21 13.94 6.82
N GLY A 289 35.90 13.09 7.82
CA GLY A 289 35.78 13.50 9.21
C GLY A 289 37.09 14.03 9.81
N LEU A 290 38.21 13.35 9.59
CA LEU A 290 39.52 13.81 10.09
C LEU A 290 40.04 15.04 9.31
N GLY A 291 39.75 15.14 8.02
CA GLY A 291 40.14 16.28 7.19
C GLY A 291 39.47 17.59 7.61
N THR A 292 38.18 17.54 7.95
CA THR A 292 37.41 18.73 8.39
C THR A 292 37.81 19.22 9.77
N VAL A 293 38.08 18.31 10.71
CA VAL A 293 38.59 18.68 12.06
C VAL A 293 40.02 19.24 11.98
N GLY A 294 40.88 18.63 11.15
CA GLY A 294 42.23 19.15 10.91
C GLY A 294 42.25 20.53 10.25
N PHE A 295 41.36 20.78 9.29
CA PHE A 295 41.23 22.08 8.62
C PHE A 295 40.72 23.18 9.57
N LEU A 296 39.79 22.86 10.48
CA LEU A 296 39.31 23.81 11.50
C LEU A 296 40.40 24.14 12.54
N ILE A 297 41.26 23.19 12.90
CA ILE A 297 42.41 23.42 13.80
C ILE A 297 43.50 24.26 13.10
N LEU A 298 43.72 24.09 11.80
CA LEU A 298 44.66 24.91 11.03
C LEU A 298 44.16 26.36 10.85
N LEU A 299 42.85 26.56 10.70
CA LEU A 299 42.24 27.89 10.66
C LEU A 299 42.31 28.60 12.02
N SER A 300 42.17 27.87 13.14
CA SER A 300 42.32 28.45 14.47
C SER A 300 43.77 28.82 14.79
N GLN A 301 44.77 28.07 14.29
CA GLN A 301 46.19 28.41 14.47
C GLN A 301 46.65 29.61 13.62
N ARG A 302 46.10 29.80 12.40
CA ARG A 302 46.40 30.99 11.57
C ARG A 302 45.78 32.29 12.10
N ALA A 303 44.71 32.20 12.87
CA ALA A 303 44.10 33.36 13.52
C ALA A 303 44.92 33.89 14.71
N THR A 304 45.69 33.01 15.38
CA THR A 304 46.45 33.37 16.58
C THR A 304 47.86 33.92 16.29
N THR A 305 48.36 33.81 15.04
CA THR A 305 49.70 34.30 14.66
C THR A 305 49.72 35.70 14.03
N ASN A 306 48.56 36.34 13.82
CA ASN A 306 48.47 37.64 13.13
C ASN A 306 48.04 38.82 14.02
N PHE A 307 48.01 38.68 15.35
CA PHE A 307 47.67 39.80 16.24
C PHE A 307 48.52 39.86 17.51
N THR A 308 49.83 39.64 17.39
CA THR A 308 50.83 40.20 18.30
C THR A 308 51.55 41.35 17.60
N ASN A 309 50.82 42.44 17.35
CA ASN A 309 51.39 43.77 17.36
C ASN A 309 50.29 44.79 17.63
N HIS A 310 50.62 45.74 18.50
CA HIS A 310 49.85 46.92 18.91
C HIS A 310 48.89 46.81 20.13
N SER A 311 49.53 46.89 21.30
CA SER A 311 49.32 47.97 22.29
C SER A 311 47.98 48.09 23.06
N THR A 312 48.09 47.78 24.36
CA THR A 312 47.68 48.57 25.55
C THR A 312 46.18 48.84 25.87
N LEU A 313 45.76 48.17 26.94
CA LEU A 313 45.11 48.66 28.18
C LEU A 313 43.86 49.58 28.14
N SER A 314 42.74 48.98 28.59
CA SER A 314 41.86 49.42 29.72
C SER A 314 40.94 50.65 29.54
N PRO A 315 39.94 50.86 30.44
CA PRO A 315 38.71 50.06 30.58
C PRO A 315 37.42 50.92 30.60
N THR A 316 36.27 50.24 30.54
CA THR A 316 34.86 50.61 30.86
C THR A 316 34.69 51.68 31.98
N PRO A 317 33.56 52.43 32.13
CA PRO A 317 32.20 51.87 32.04
C PRO A 317 30.97 52.80 31.72
N SER A 318 29.82 52.13 31.58
CA SER A 318 28.49 52.48 32.14
C SER A 318 27.45 53.29 31.34
N LEU A 319 26.23 52.72 31.43
CA LEU A 319 24.92 53.33 31.73
C LEU A 319 23.95 53.81 30.62
N SER A 320 22.74 53.23 30.74
CA SER A 320 21.42 53.89 30.72
C SER A 320 20.73 54.26 29.39
N GLY A 321 19.65 53.52 29.09
CA GLY A 321 18.29 54.07 29.03
C GLY A 321 17.79 54.79 27.77
N SER A 322 16.75 54.22 27.13
CA SER A 322 15.55 54.88 26.53
C SER A 322 14.71 53.82 25.79
N LYS A 323 13.44 53.53 26.14
CA LYS A 323 12.15 54.16 25.70
C LYS A 323 12.11 54.40 24.18
N LEU A 324 11.10 54.06 23.37
CA LEU A 324 9.62 54.01 23.48
C LEU A 324 9.14 53.35 22.14
N SER A 325 8.08 52.52 22.03
CA SER A 325 6.68 52.93 21.76
C SER A 325 5.97 51.81 20.98
N CYS A 326 4.74 51.43 21.39
CA CYS A 326 3.72 50.77 20.56
C CYS A 326 2.32 51.14 21.11
N PRO A 327 1.38 51.57 20.27
CA PRO A 327 -0.07 51.52 20.55
C PRO A 327 -0.76 50.59 19.53
N THR A 328 -1.94 49.98 19.67
CA THR A 328 -3.03 49.83 20.68
C THR A 328 -3.99 48.82 20.01
N SER A 329 -4.36 47.70 20.63
CA SER A 329 -5.54 47.45 21.50
C SER A 329 -6.84 47.00 20.79
N GLY A 330 -7.34 45.84 21.25
CA GLY A 330 -8.77 45.49 21.42
C GLY A 330 -9.38 44.53 20.40
N LEU A 331 -10.32 43.63 20.71
CA LEU A 331 -10.96 43.14 21.94
C LEU A 331 -11.87 41.96 21.50
N ILE A 332 -11.84 40.84 22.23
CA ILE A 332 -12.93 39.91 22.64
C ILE A 332 -14.07 39.56 21.63
N ASN A 333 -14.27 38.27 21.36
CA ASN A 333 -15.51 37.52 21.73
C ASN A 333 -15.43 36.02 21.44
N ASP A 334 -15.77 35.25 22.47
CA ASP A 334 -16.03 33.81 22.49
C ASP A 334 -17.17 33.39 21.54
N VAL A 335 -17.00 32.26 20.83
CA VAL A 335 -18.14 31.44 20.37
C VAL A 335 -17.90 29.96 20.65
N LYS A 336 -18.59 29.51 21.71
CA LYS A 336 -19.09 28.18 22.06
C LYS A 336 -18.84 27.02 21.08
N PHE A 337 -18.17 25.99 21.63
CA PHE A 337 -18.37 24.59 21.25
C PHE A 337 -19.75 24.12 21.72
N ASN A 338 -20.60 23.67 20.78
CA ASN A 338 -21.83 22.98 21.14
C ASN A 338 -21.66 21.47 20.97
N LYS A 339 -21.80 20.77 22.10
CA LYS A 339 -21.88 19.32 22.21
C LYS A 339 -23.32 18.93 21.86
N ILE A 340 -23.53 18.05 20.89
CA ILE A 340 -24.82 17.38 20.70
C ILE A 340 -24.59 15.87 20.84
N SER A 341 -25.17 15.34 21.91
CA SER A 341 -25.47 13.93 22.11
C SER A 341 -26.97 13.74 21.83
N ASN A 342 -27.31 12.63 21.18
CA ASN A 342 -28.49 11.75 21.36
C ASN A 342 -28.59 10.90 20.09
N ALA A 343 -28.45 9.56 20.12
CA ALA A 343 -29.39 8.59 20.68
C ALA A 343 -30.82 8.74 20.10
N ASP A 344 -31.26 7.66 19.46
CA ASP A 344 -32.57 7.37 18.87
C ASP A 344 -33.00 8.03 17.55
N LEU A 345 -32.84 7.26 16.46
CA LEU A 345 -33.93 7.04 15.48
C LEU A 345 -33.77 5.64 14.86
N LYS A 346 -34.36 4.66 15.56
CA LYS A 346 -34.78 3.37 15.01
C LYS A 346 -36.10 3.60 14.24
N SER A 347 -36.14 3.16 12.98
CA SER A 347 -37.33 2.75 12.20
C SER A 347 -37.31 3.27 10.76
N ARG A 348 -36.94 2.39 9.82
CA ARG A 348 -37.80 2.02 8.69
C ARG A 348 -37.18 0.84 7.94
N GLU A 349 -37.65 -0.34 8.32
CA GLU A 349 -37.63 -1.55 7.48
C GLU A 349 -38.66 -1.43 6.35
N ASN A 350 -38.35 -2.17 5.27
CA ASN A 350 -39.26 -2.82 4.33
C ASN A 350 -40.13 -1.96 3.41
N HIS A 351 -39.75 -1.98 2.13
CA HIS A 351 -40.53 -2.37 0.94
C HIS A 351 -39.59 -2.03 -0.23
N ILE A 352 -39.17 -2.94 -1.12
CA ILE A 352 -39.97 -3.52 -2.19
C ILE A 352 -39.37 -4.87 -2.60
N HIS A 353 -40.20 -5.92 -2.53
CA HIS A 353 -39.97 -7.23 -3.13
C HIS A 353 -40.79 -7.31 -4.43
N LYS A 354 -40.19 -7.93 -5.46
CA LYS A 354 -40.82 -8.64 -6.60
C LYS A 354 -41.64 -7.85 -7.62
N SER A 355 -41.23 -7.98 -8.89
CA SER A 355 -42.00 -8.41 -10.09
C SER A 355 -41.16 -8.07 -11.33
N ALA A 356 -41.11 -8.78 -12.46
CA ALA A 356 -41.60 -10.07 -12.94
C ALA A 356 -40.90 -10.32 -14.30
N LEU A 357 -40.84 -11.57 -14.76
CA LEU A 357 -40.36 -11.98 -16.10
C LEU A 357 -41.38 -11.69 -17.21
N GLY A 358 -40.87 -11.18 -18.35
CA GLY A 358 -41.28 -11.46 -19.76
C GLY A 358 -42.43 -10.66 -20.41
N PRO A 359 -42.59 -10.66 -21.76
CA PRO A 359 -41.65 -10.93 -22.88
C PRO A 359 -41.59 -9.80 -23.98
N ASP A 360 -40.79 -10.05 -25.02
CA ASP A 360 -40.44 -9.27 -26.23
C ASP A 360 -41.48 -8.34 -26.89
N LEU A 361 -41.03 -7.19 -27.45
CA LEU A 361 -41.11 -6.86 -28.91
C LEU A 361 -40.54 -5.47 -29.30
N SER A 362 -39.50 -5.52 -30.15
CA SER A 362 -39.12 -4.67 -31.29
C SER A 362 -39.00 -3.13 -31.25
N ASN A 363 -37.87 -2.69 -31.84
CA ASN A 363 -37.64 -1.48 -32.66
C ASN A 363 -37.34 -0.14 -31.97
N SER A 364 -36.04 0.09 -31.73
CA SER A 364 -35.40 1.42 -31.68
C SER A 364 -33.92 1.27 -32.10
N PRO A 365 -33.25 2.31 -32.67
CA PRO A 365 -32.01 2.18 -33.46
C PRO A 365 -30.80 1.77 -32.60
N PRO A 366 -29.67 1.32 -33.18
CA PRO A 366 -28.60 0.67 -32.40
C PRO A 366 -27.97 1.69 -31.45
N THR A 367 -28.33 1.61 -30.17
CA THR A 367 -27.57 2.23 -29.10
C THR A 367 -26.22 1.54 -29.07
N GLY A 368 -25.19 2.27 -29.51
CA GLY A 368 -23.83 1.79 -29.58
C GLY A 368 -23.43 1.13 -28.26
N ILE A 369 -23.04 -0.14 -28.33
CA ILE A 369 -22.69 -0.92 -27.15
C ILE A 369 -21.45 -0.30 -26.52
N PHE A 370 -21.61 0.30 -25.33
CA PHE A 370 -20.51 0.80 -24.52
C PHE A 370 -19.76 -0.40 -23.94
N MET A 371 -18.51 -0.62 -24.37
CA MET A 371 -17.64 -1.68 -23.86
C MET A 371 -16.28 -1.07 -23.50
N MET A 372 -15.73 -1.49 -22.36
CA MET A 372 -14.33 -1.22 -22.02
C MET A 372 -13.42 -2.10 -22.85
N LYS A 373 -12.36 -1.52 -23.42
CA LYS A 373 -11.25 -2.30 -23.98
C LYS A 373 -10.15 -2.39 -22.94
N PHE A 374 -9.75 -3.62 -22.59
CA PHE A 374 -8.65 -3.92 -21.67
C PHE A 374 -7.35 -4.09 -22.45
N VAL A 375 -6.31 -3.37 -22.04
CA VAL A 375 -4.97 -3.38 -22.65
C VAL A 375 -3.92 -3.31 -21.54
N GLU A 376 -2.78 -3.94 -21.79
CA GLU A 376 -1.57 -3.84 -20.93
C GLU A 376 -1.05 -2.40 -20.86
#